data_AF-A0A433RNW0-F1
#
_entry.id   AF-A0A433RNW0-F1
#
_cell.length_a   1.000
_cell.length_b   1.000
_cell.length_c   1.000
_cell.angle_alpha   90.00
_cell.angle_beta   90.00
_cell.angle_gamma   90.00
#
_symmetry.space_group_name_H-M   'P 1'
#
loop_
_entity.id
_entity.type
_entity.pdbx_description
1 polymer ?
#
loop_
_entity_poly.entity_id
_entity_poly.type
_entity_poly.pdbx_seq_one_letter_code
_entity_poly.pdbx_strand_id
1 'polypeptide(L)'
;MQPSIPVKKNDMDFGYSAPTKQDEQIVAVEAPTPVVVEKEVTKIEPAQPRKKLGVGKANSTKSLKVPTVIHSEINLLGSFMDEGKTYVILQKLIDSYVKNELTDRQQRQFEFMVEAFHEEK
;
A
#
# COMPACT_ATOMS: atom_id res chain seq x y z
N MET A 1 13.07 50.01 -16.83
CA MET A 1 13.98 49.03 -17.46
C MET A 1 15.37 49.16 -16.85
N GLN A 2 15.78 48.16 -16.04
CA GLN A 2 17.13 47.60 -15.82
C GLN A 2 17.03 46.55 -14.68
N PRO A 3 17.93 45.55 -14.59
CA PRO A 3 17.55 44.14 -14.77
C PRO A 3 17.46 43.28 -13.49
N SER A 4 16.78 42.14 -13.66
CA SER A 4 16.64 41.02 -12.72
C SER A 4 17.96 40.29 -12.47
N ILE A 5 18.31 40.09 -11.20
CA ILE A 5 19.46 39.26 -10.78
C ILE A 5 18.97 37.80 -10.62
N PRO A 6 19.59 36.81 -11.29
CA PRO A 6 19.23 35.40 -11.11
C PRO A 6 19.91 34.82 -9.86
N VAL A 7 19.13 34.43 -8.86
CA VAL A 7 19.64 33.66 -7.71
C VAL A 7 19.78 32.19 -8.15
N LYS A 8 21.01 31.71 -8.02
CA LYS A 8 21.46 30.36 -8.38
C LYS A 8 20.72 29.27 -7.60
N LYS A 9 20.34 28.22 -8.31
CA LYS A 9 19.92 26.93 -7.74
C LYS A 9 21.12 26.32 -7.02
N ASN A 10 20.98 26.04 -5.72
CA ASN A 10 21.90 25.15 -5.04
C ASN A 10 21.33 23.74 -5.13
N ASP A 11 21.92 22.95 -6.02
CA ASP A 11 21.84 21.49 -5.99
C ASP A 11 22.69 21.01 -4.80
N MET A 12 22.03 20.63 -3.70
CA MET A 12 22.68 19.85 -2.65
C MET A 12 22.55 18.37 -3.03
N ASP A 13 23.45 17.96 -3.92
CA ASP A 13 23.75 16.58 -4.28
C ASP A 13 24.40 15.90 -3.06
N PHE A 14 23.57 15.23 -2.25
CA PHE A 14 24.01 14.53 -1.04
C PHE A 14 24.73 13.24 -1.46
N GLY A 15 26.06 13.28 -1.43
CA GLY A 15 26.93 12.23 -1.94
C GLY A 15 26.64 10.82 -1.41
N TYR A 16 26.62 9.87 -2.36
CA TYR A 16 26.83 8.43 -2.19
C TYR A 16 28.06 8.13 -1.29
N SER A 17 28.16 7.01 -0.58
CA SER A 17 28.27 5.66 -1.16
C SER A 17 28.10 4.54 -0.13
N ALA A 18 27.41 3.47 -0.53
CA ALA A 18 27.38 2.18 0.17
C ALA A 18 28.77 1.48 0.11
N PRO A 19 29.23 0.83 1.19
CA PRO A 19 30.47 0.05 1.13
C PRO A 19 30.25 -1.30 0.44
N THR A 20 30.97 -1.45 -0.67
CA THR A 20 31.13 -2.63 -1.51
C THR A 20 31.87 -3.75 -0.76
N LYS A 21 31.42 -5.00 -0.96
CA LYS A 21 32.12 -6.22 -0.55
C LYS A 21 33.50 -6.27 -1.22
N GLN A 22 34.54 -6.58 -0.44
CA GLN A 22 35.85 -6.95 -0.96
C GLN A 22 36.26 -8.32 -0.40
N ASP A 23 36.79 -9.10 -1.33
CA ASP A 23 37.24 -10.48 -1.22
C ASP A 23 38.46 -10.64 -0.32
N GLU A 24 38.51 -11.74 0.44
CA GLU A 24 39.75 -12.31 0.96
C GLU A 24 40.14 -13.52 0.11
N GLN A 25 41.43 -13.54 -0.23
CA GLN A 25 42.07 -14.42 -1.19
C GLN A 25 43.08 -15.34 -0.45
N ILE A 26 43.11 -16.62 -0.86
CA ILE A 26 44.27 -17.53 -0.95
C ILE A 26 44.76 -18.28 0.31
N VAL A 27 44.64 -19.63 0.29
CA VAL A 27 45.77 -20.56 0.53
C VAL A 27 45.66 -21.75 -0.44
N ALA A 28 46.80 -22.07 -1.05
CA ALA A 28 47.05 -22.97 -2.19
C ALA A 28 47.09 -24.48 -1.86
N VAL A 29 46.78 -25.34 -2.85
CA VAL A 29 47.53 -26.58 -3.20
C VAL A 29 47.31 -26.91 -4.70
N GLU A 30 48.39 -27.23 -5.41
CA GLU A 30 48.47 -27.48 -6.86
C GLU A 30 48.20 -28.95 -7.30
N ALA A 31 47.52 -29.08 -8.46
CA ALA A 31 47.70 -30.01 -9.63
C ALA A 31 47.40 -31.55 -9.54
N PRO A 32 47.17 -32.28 -10.68
CA PRO A 32 46.77 -31.90 -12.06
C PRO A 32 45.54 -32.69 -12.64
N THR A 33 45.10 -32.30 -13.85
CA THR A 33 44.00 -32.75 -14.78
C THR A 33 43.94 -34.25 -15.17
N PRO A 34 42.99 -34.77 -16.01
CA PRO A 34 41.69 -34.29 -16.56
C PRO A 34 40.54 -35.34 -16.43
N VAL A 35 39.28 -35.01 -16.78
CA VAL A 35 38.32 -35.84 -17.57
C VAL A 35 36.96 -35.13 -17.66
N VAL A 36 36.51 -34.98 -18.90
CA VAL A 36 35.22 -34.47 -19.37
C VAL A 36 34.09 -35.42 -18.95
N VAL A 37 33.07 -34.90 -18.27
CA VAL A 37 31.71 -35.50 -18.29
C VAL A 37 30.70 -34.36 -18.30
N GLU A 38 30.20 -34.05 -19.50
CA GLU A 38 29.02 -33.22 -19.71
C GLU A 38 27.82 -33.91 -19.03
N LYS A 39 27.36 -33.36 -17.91
CA LYS A 39 26.03 -33.69 -17.37
C LYS A 39 25.04 -32.71 -17.94
N GLU A 40 24.24 -33.20 -18.88
CA GLU A 40 23.07 -32.54 -19.43
C GLU A 40 22.17 -32.03 -18.30
N VAL A 41 22.12 -30.70 -18.14
CA VAL A 41 21.20 -30.04 -17.22
C VAL A 41 19.82 -30.09 -17.88
N THR A 42 19.00 -31.05 -17.45
CA THR A 42 17.58 -31.09 -17.78
C THR A 42 16.94 -29.83 -17.21
N LYS A 43 16.61 -28.86 -18.08
CA LYS A 43 15.86 -27.66 -17.71
C LYS A 43 14.47 -28.08 -17.24
N ILE A 44 14.25 -28.08 -15.94
CA ILE A 44 12.91 -28.19 -15.35
C ILE A 44 12.27 -26.81 -15.51
N GLU A 45 11.30 -26.69 -16.41
CA GLU A 45 10.49 -25.47 -16.52
C GLU A 45 9.72 -25.25 -15.21
N PRO A 46 9.70 -24.02 -14.65
CA PRO A 46 8.95 -23.74 -13.44
C PRO A 46 7.45 -23.86 -13.71
N ALA A 47 6.77 -24.67 -12.91
CA ALA A 47 5.33 -24.86 -12.98
C ALA A 47 4.60 -23.51 -12.95
N GLN A 48 3.79 -23.24 -13.97
CA GLN A 48 3.03 -21.99 -14.05
C GLN A 48 2.07 -21.86 -12.86
N PRO A 49 1.97 -20.67 -12.24
CA PRO A 49 1.06 -20.46 -11.12
C PRO A 49 -0.39 -20.59 -11.61
N ARG A 50 -1.13 -21.53 -11.02
CA ARG A 50 -2.56 -21.74 -11.31
C ARG A 50 -3.31 -20.43 -11.09
N LYS A 51 -3.98 -19.95 -12.15
CA LYS A 51 -4.87 -18.78 -12.09
C LYS A 51 -5.95 -19.06 -11.04
N LYS A 52 -5.92 -18.33 -9.93
CA LYS A 52 -6.99 -18.38 -8.92
C LYS A 52 -8.25 -17.81 -9.56
N LEU A 53 -9.25 -18.66 -9.77
CA LEU A 53 -10.61 -18.27 -10.15
C LEU A 53 -11.17 -17.37 -9.04
N GLY A 54 -11.20 -16.06 -9.29
CA GLY A 54 -11.67 -15.07 -8.32
C GLY A 54 -13.20 -15.02 -8.29
N VAL A 55 -13.82 -15.99 -7.62
CA VAL A 55 -15.25 -15.92 -7.28
C VAL A 55 -15.37 -15.12 -5.98
N GLY A 56 -16.08 -13.98 -6.01
CA GLY A 56 -16.39 -13.21 -4.79
C GLY A 56 -15.94 -11.73 -4.72
N LYS A 57 -15.62 -11.06 -5.84
CA LYS A 57 -15.27 -9.62 -5.83
C LYS A 57 -16.50 -8.69 -5.75
N ALA A 58 -17.36 -8.86 -4.73
CA ALA A 58 -18.46 -7.91 -4.50
C ALA A 58 -18.10 -6.78 -3.52
N ASN A 59 -17.12 -7.02 -2.64
CA ASN A 59 -16.73 -6.04 -1.62
C ASN A 59 -15.59 -5.16 -2.14
N SER A 60 -15.93 -4.18 -2.98
CA SER A 60 -14.97 -3.15 -3.39
C SER A 60 -14.73 -2.18 -2.23
N THR A 61 -13.61 -2.36 -1.53
CA THR A 61 -13.16 -1.42 -0.49
C THR A 61 -12.39 -0.27 -1.13
N LYS A 62 -12.77 0.97 -0.82
CA LYS A 62 -12.02 2.18 -1.18
C LYS A 62 -11.20 2.65 0.02
N SER A 63 -9.99 3.15 -0.22
CA SER A 63 -9.15 3.74 0.82
C SER A 63 -9.43 5.25 0.93
N LEU A 64 -9.50 5.73 2.18
CA LEU A 64 -9.64 7.15 2.51
C LEU A 64 -8.35 7.60 3.22
N LYS A 65 -7.74 8.69 2.75
CA LYS A 65 -6.60 9.31 3.45
C LYS A 65 -7.16 10.25 4.52
N VAL A 66 -6.71 10.07 5.76
CA VAL A 66 -7.08 10.91 6.90
C VAL A 66 -5.83 11.39 7.64
N PRO A 67 -5.87 12.56 8.29
CA PRO A 67 -4.83 13.00 9.22
C PRO A 67 -4.51 11.94 10.29
N THR A 68 -3.26 11.93 10.76
CA THR A 68 -2.76 10.97 11.75
C THR A 68 -3.55 10.99 13.05
N VAL A 69 -3.94 12.18 13.50
CA VAL A 69 -4.74 12.39 14.72
C VAL A 69 -6.08 11.64 14.62
N ILE A 70 -6.81 11.84 13.52
CA ILE A 70 -8.11 11.18 13.29
C ILE A 70 -7.93 9.66 13.19
N HIS A 71 -6.87 9.19 12.53
CA HIS A 71 -6.59 7.75 12.46
C HIS A 71 -6.35 7.14 13.84
N SER A 72 -5.60 7.82 14.72
CA SER A 72 -5.38 7.35 16.09
C SER A 72 -6.66 7.37 16.92
N GLU A 73 -7.49 8.40 16.79
CA GLU A 73 -8.77 8.51 17.50
C GLU A 73 -9.74 7.41 17.08
N ILE A 74 -9.84 7.11 15.79
CA ILE A 74 -10.71 6.02 15.29
C ILE A 74 -10.22 4.66 15.80
N ASN A 75 -8.90 4.43 15.84
CA ASN A 75 -8.35 3.19 16.38
C ASN A 75 -8.61 3.05 17.88
N LEU A 76 -8.47 4.14 18.64
CA LEU A 76 -8.79 4.16 20.06
C LEU A 76 -10.29 3.91 20.28
N LEU A 77 -11.16 4.54 19.49
CA LEU A 77 -12.61 4.31 19.53
C LEU A 77 -12.95 2.84 19.27
N GLY A 78 -12.28 2.21 18.32
CA GLY A 78 -12.45 0.78 18.03
C GLY A 78 -12.16 -0.12 19.24
N SER A 79 -11.18 0.26 20.07
CA SER A 79 -10.88 -0.48 21.31
C SER A 79 -11.98 -0.39 22.37
N PHE A 80 -12.77 0.68 22.39
CA PHE A 80 -13.91 0.83 23.32
C PHE A 80 -15.20 0.18 22.81
N MET A 81 -15.33 0.04 21.50
CA MET A 81 -16.52 -0.56 20.86
C MET A 81 -16.40 -2.07 20.67
N ASP A 82 -15.26 -2.66 21.05
CA ASP A 82 -14.87 -4.05 20.73
C ASP A 82 -14.92 -4.38 19.22
N GLU A 83 -14.76 -3.36 18.37
CA GLU A 83 -14.83 -3.50 16.92
C GLU A 83 -13.47 -3.28 16.26
N GLY A 84 -12.90 -4.35 15.71
CA GLY A 84 -11.61 -4.28 15.03
C GLY A 84 -11.69 -3.76 13.58
N LYS A 85 -12.89 -3.56 13.04
CA LYS A 85 -13.08 -3.20 11.63
C LYS A 85 -13.40 -1.72 11.48
N THR A 86 -12.42 -0.94 11.02
CA THR A 86 -12.53 0.52 10.86
C THR A 86 -13.77 0.95 10.06
N TYR A 87 -14.13 0.22 9.00
CA TYR A 87 -15.30 0.56 8.18
C TYR A 87 -16.63 0.40 8.93
N VAL A 88 -16.71 -0.51 9.91
CA VAL A 88 -17.90 -0.69 10.77
C VAL A 88 -18.02 0.47 11.75
N ILE A 89 -16.89 0.91 12.33
CA ILE A 89 -16.83 2.08 13.21
C ILE A 89 -17.29 3.32 12.44
N LEU A 90 -16.74 3.54 11.24
CA LEU A 90 -17.12 4.65 10.37
C LEU A 90 -18.61 4.62 10.01
N GLN A 91 -19.17 3.45 9.71
CA GLN A 91 -20.60 3.32 9.42
C GLN A 91 -21.43 3.72 10.66
N LYS A 92 -21.10 3.20 11.84
CA LYS A 92 -21.81 3.55 13.09
C LYS A 92 -21.71 5.05 13.41
N LEU A 93 -20.57 5.68 13.14
CA LEU A 93 -20.38 7.12 13.29
C LEU A 93 -21.29 7.91 12.34
N ILE A 94 -21.35 7.50 11.07
CA ILE A 94 -22.22 8.12 10.06
C ILE A 94 -23.70 7.96 10.49
N ASP A 95 -24.13 6.74 10.81
CA ASP A 95 -25.52 6.45 11.18
C ASP A 95 -25.94 7.23 12.43
N SER A 96 -25.06 7.31 13.44
CA SER A 96 -25.29 8.09 14.66
C SER A 96 -25.42 9.57 14.36
N TYR A 97 -24.53 10.13 13.53
CA TYR A 97 -24.58 11.54 13.16
C TYR A 97 -25.85 11.88 12.37
N VAL A 98 -26.20 11.05 11.39
CA VAL A 98 -27.42 11.23 10.59
C VAL A 98 -28.66 11.21 11.49
N LYS A 99 -28.74 10.27 12.42
CA LYS A 99 -29.89 10.12 13.30
C LYS A 99 -30.03 11.23 14.34
N ASN A 100 -28.92 11.71 14.90
CA ASN A 100 -28.95 12.58 16.08
C ASN A 100 -28.71 14.06 15.75
N GLU A 101 -27.93 14.37 14.70
CA GLU A 101 -27.49 15.74 14.40
C GLU A 101 -28.19 16.35 13.18
N LEU A 102 -28.71 15.53 12.25
CA LEU A 102 -29.40 16.04 11.08
C LEU A 102 -30.89 16.29 11.34
N THR A 103 -31.41 17.36 10.74
CA THR A 103 -32.87 17.61 10.68
C THR A 103 -33.56 16.59 9.76
N ASP A 104 -34.86 16.36 9.96
CA ASP A 104 -35.66 15.46 9.11
C ASP A 104 -35.50 15.73 7.61
N ARG A 105 -35.39 17.01 7.23
CA ARG A 105 -35.18 17.39 5.83
C ARG A 105 -33.81 16.94 5.33
N GLN A 106 -32.76 17.14 6.11
CA GLN A 106 -31.39 16.75 5.77
C GLN A 106 -31.23 15.23 5.75
N GLN A 107 -31.88 14.51 6.66
CA GLN A 107 -31.89 13.04 6.67
C GLN A 107 -32.45 12.49 5.37
N ARG A 108 -33.64 12.96 4.94
CA ARG A 108 -34.26 12.55 3.66
C ARG A 108 -33.38 12.87 2.45
N GLN A 109 -32.69 14.02 2.47
CA GLN A 109 -31.75 14.38 1.40
C GLN A 109 -30.54 13.44 1.37
N PHE A 110 -29.99 13.10 2.54
CA PHE A 110 -28.88 12.17 2.66
C PHE A 110 -29.26 10.77 2.16
N GLU A 111 -30.41 10.25 2.59
CA GLU A 111 -30.93 8.95 2.14
C GLU A 111 -31.12 8.89 0.62
N PHE A 112 -31.76 9.90 0.04
CA PHE A 112 -31.96 9.99 -1.40
C PHE A 112 -30.63 10.01 -2.19
N MET A 113 -29.63 10.76 -1.71
CA MET A 113 -28.31 10.78 -2.36
C MET A 113 -27.60 9.43 -2.24
N VAL A 114 -27.67 8.77 -1.08
CA VAL A 114 -27.03 7.47 -0.85
C VAL A 114 -27.64 6.38 -1.73
N GLU A 115 -28.97 6.37 -1.89
CA GLU A 115 -29.69 5.43 -2.76
C GLU A 115 -29.24 5.58 -4.22
N ALA A 116 -29.18 6.81 -4.74
CA ALA A 116 -28.71 7.10 -6.09
C ALA A 116 -27.27 6.59 -6.34
N PHE A 117 -26.35 6.73 -5.38
CA PHE A 117 -24.97 6.24 -5.52
C PHE A 117 -24.85 4.71 -5.48
N HIS A 118 -25.83 4.01 -4.91
CA HIS A 118 -25.84 2.55 -4.86
C HIS A 118 -26.47 1.92 -6.10
N GLU A 119 -27.41 2.60 -6.76
CA GLU A 119 -28.04 2.13 -8.00
C GLU A 119 -27.13 2.24 -9.24
N GLU A 120 -26.12 3.12 -9.21
CA GLU A 120 -25.16 3.30 -10.33
C GLU A 120 -24.12 2.16 -10.48
N LYS A 121 -24.27 1.02 -9.78
CA LYS A 121 -23.33 -0.11 -9.79
C LYS A 121 -23.97 -1.42 -10.23
#